data_AF-A0A538LSA6-F1
#
_entry.id   AF-A0A538LSA6-F1
#
_cell.length_a   1.000
_cell.length_b   1.000
_cell.length_c   1.000
_cell.angle_alpha   90.00
_cell.angle_beta   90.00
_cell.angle_gamma   90.00
#
_symmetry.space_group_name_H-M   'P 1'
#
loop_
_entity.id
_entity.type
_entity.pdbx_description
1 polymer ?
#
loop_
_entity_poly.entity_id
_entity_poly.type
_entity_poly.pdbx_seq_one_letter_code
_entity_poly.pdbx_strand_id
1 'polypeptide(L)'
;MHLYDVPLVFALIGLVLYTVLAGADFGAGAWQMLAGRGAAGERTRDHAHRSMGPVWEANHVWLIFVLTVMWTAYPTAFGSIASTLSVPLLLAGIGIIVRGAAYALRTGAESPRELRAIDRASAVSSIVTPFALGAAVGGIASRRVPVGNAAGHLFSSWLNPTSALIGGLAVATSAYLAAVYLAADAVRVGDRDLERAFRARALLAGVLAGAIALGGVAVLHSDARPLYQGLVRGAALGALVASVLAGAATLALVWWRRFEAARYTAALAVAAVVAGWGLAQHPLLLPGLTVARAAAPHDTLVAVVVAVIAGGALLFPSLGLLFGLLLRGHLDREPGAAQPVAEGRAILAASAPGLLGRAAAACLVAGIGFLTIAEQPWAHALGVAALLAFVVLGFFALESADQARL
;
A
#
# COMPACT_ATOMS: atom_id res chain seq x y z
N MET A 1 1.03 -26.56 -7.95
CA MET A 1 1.64 -25.23 -7.75
C MET A 1 3.14 -25.44 -7.78
N HIS A 2 3.84 -24.86 -8.75
CA HIS A 2 5.29 -24.98 -8.87
C HIS A 2 5.98 -23.92 -8.00
N LEU A 3 7.27 -24.10 -7.71
CA LEU A 3 8.03 -23.14 -6.89
C LEU A 3 7.96 -21.71 -7.46
N TYR A 4 8.02 -21.58 -8.79
CA TYR A 4 7.93 -20.29 -9.47
C TYR A 4 6.55 -19.62 -9.38
N ASP A 5 5.51 -20.29 -8.87
CA ASP A 5 4.19 -19.67 -8.65
C ASP A 5 4.11 -19.01 -7.26
N VAL A 6 4.95 -19.44 -6.31
CA VAL A 6 4.87 -19.02 -4.90
C VAL A 6 5.18 -17.52 -4.73
N PRO A 7 6.28 -16.97 -5.29
CA PRO A 7 6.54 -15.53 -5.19
C PRO A 7 5.45 -14.67 -5.86
N LEU A 8 4.83 -15.15 -6.93
CA LEU A 8 3.72 -14.45 -7.58
C LEU A 8 2.49 -14.36 -6.67
N VAL A 9 2.19 -15.42 -5.92
CA VAL A 9 1.12 -15.39 -4.91
C VAL A 9 1.46 -14.39 -3.80
N PHE A 10 2.71 -14.35 -3.34
CA PHE A 10 3.15 -13.34 -2.37
C PHE A 10 2.99 -11.91 -2.92
N ALA A 11 3.44 -11.65 -4.14
CA ALA A 11 3.26 -10.35 -4.79
C ALA A 11 1.77 -9.99 -4.94
N LEU A 12 0.91 -10.96 -5.27
CA LEU A 12 -0.54 -10.72 -5.37
C LEU A 12 -1.16 -10.40 -4.00
N ILE A 13 -0.76 -11.11 -2.94
CA ILE A 13 -1.19 -10.80 -1.56
C ILE A 13 -0.72 -9.40 -1.16
N GLY A 14 0.53 -9.05 -1.41
CA GLY A 14 1.06 -7.72 -1.15
C GLY A 14 0.30 -6.64 -1.91
N LEU A 15 -0.05 -6.88 -3.17
CA LEU A 15 -0.85 -5.95 -3.98
C LEU A 15 -2.28 -5.82 -3.46
N VAL A 16 -2.91 -6.92 -3.03
CA VAL A 16 -4.22 -6.90 -2.36
C VAL A 16 -4.16 -6.07 -1.08
N LEU A 17 -3.15 -6.30 -0.23
CA LEU A 17 -2.98 -5.56 1.02
C LEU A 17 -2.72 -4.08 0.75
N TYR A 18 -1.90 -3.74 -0.24
CA TYR A 18 -1.68 -2.36 -0.65
C TYR A 18 -2.97 -1.71 -1.17
N THR A 19 -3.68 -2.36 -2.09
CA THR A 19 -4.91 -1.79 -2.69
C THR A 19 -6.05 -1.63 -1.68
N VAL A 20 -6.15 -2.52 -0.68
CA VAL A 20 -7.15 -2.41 0.38
C VAL A 20 -6.75 -1.34 1.41
N LEU A 21 -5.55 -1.44 1.97
CA LEU A 21 -5.12 -0.60 3.09
C LEU A 21 -4.71 0.80 2.61
N ALA A 22 -3.83 0.88 1.60
CA ALA A 22 -3.46 2.16 0.99
C ALA A 22 -4.64 2.75 0.19
N GLY A 23 -5.54 1.94 -0.37
CA GLY A 23 -6.73 2.44 -1.05
C GLY A 23 -7.66 3.22 -0.13
N ALA A 24 -7.91 2.75 1.10
CA ALA A 24 -8.69 3.51 2.08
C ALA A 24 -8.02 4.84 2.44
N ASP A 25 -6.69 4.84 2.53
CA ASP A 25 -5.88 6.00 2.82
C ASP A 25 -5.87 7.04 1.67
N PHE A 26 -5.73 6.60 0.42
CA PHE A 26 -5.91 7.43 -0.79
C PHE A 26 -7.34 7.97 -0.90
N GLY A 27 -8.35 7.14 -0.70
CA GLY A 27 -9.74 7.58 -0.75
C GLY A 27 -10.08 8.63 0.32
N ALA A 28 -9.48 8.55 1.50
CA ALA A 28 -9.65 9.57 2.54
C ALA A 28 -9.16 10.94 2.07
N GLY A 29 -8.02 10.98 1.35
CA GLY A 29 -7.52 12.21 0.71
C GLY A 29 -8.46 12.74 -0.38
N ALA A 30 -9.09 11.86 -1.16
CA ALA A 30 -10.11 12.27 -2.13
C ALA A 30 -11.33 12.90 -1.45
N TRP A 31 -11.79 12.36 -0.32
CA TRP A 31 -12.90 12.95 0.44
C TRP A 31 -12.54 14.27 1.11
N GLN A 32 -11.28 14.48 1.51
CA GLN A 32 -10.77 15.78 1.99
C GLN A 32 -10.91 16.86 0.91
N MET A 33 -10.67 16.51 -0.36
CA MET A 33 -10.87 17.41 -1.50
C MET A 33 -12.34 17.81 -1.67
N LEU A 34 -13.24 16.81 -1.54
CA LEU A 34 -14.67 16.95 -1.77
C LEU A 34 -15.44 17.46 -0.54
N ALA A 35 -14.76 17.71 0.58
CA ALA A 35 -15.37 18.14 1.84
C ALA A 35 -16.02 19.54 1.79
N GLY A 36 -15.76 20.34 0.74
CA GLY A 36 -16.31 21.70 0.62
C GLY A 36 -15.67 22.69 1.59
N ARG A 37 -16.26 23.89 1.75
CA ARG A 37 -15.74 24.96 2.63
C ARG A 37 -16.56 25.04 3.92
N GLY A 38 -15.98 25.64 4.96
CA GLY A 38 -16.63 25.85 6.26
C GLY A 38 -16.43 24.72 7.26
N ALA A 39 -17.05 24.85 8.43
CA ALA A 39 -16.82 24.01 9.60
C ALA A 39 -17.11 22.52 9.36
N ALA A 40 -18.14 22.18 8.57
CA ALA A 40 -18.44 20.78 8.22
C ALA A 40 -17.35 20.15 7.35
N GLY A 41 -16.75 20.96 6.46
CA GLY A 41 -15.65 20.52 5.60
C GLY A 41 -14.35 20.33 6.39
N GLU A 42 -14.05 21.24 7.33
CA GLU A 42 -12.92 21.10 8.25
C GLU A 42 -13.06 19.87 9.13
N ARG A 43 -14.24 19.64 9.73
CA ARG A 43 -14.53 18.46 10.53
C ARG A 43 -14.32 17.16 9.75
N THR A 44 -14.71 17.14 8.47
CA THR A 44 -14.47 16.00 7.57
C THR A 44 -12.97 15.79 7.30
N ARG A 45 -12.19 16.87 7.11
CA ARG A 45 -10.75 16.77 6.89
C ARG A 45 -10.02 16.27 8.12
N ASP A 46 -10.35 16.81 9.29
CA ASP A 46 -9.71 16.46 10.55
C ASP A 46 -10.05 15.04 10.99
N HIS A 47 -11.27 14.56 10.70
CA HIS A 47 -11.63 13.15 10.85
C HIS A 47 -10.75 12.28 9.95
N ALA A 48 -10.77 12.53 8.64
CA ALA A 48 -10.01 11.76 7.66
C ALA A 48 -8.50 11.71 7.95
N HIS A 49 -7.92 12.82 8.41
CA HIS A 49 -6.50 12.91 8.73
C HIS A 49 -6.15 12.09 9.98
N ARG A 50 -6.91 12.24 11.08
CA ARG A 50 -6.66 11.51 12.33
C ARG A 50 -6.86 10.01 12.19
N SER A 51 -7.89 9.59 11.45
CA SER A 51 -8.18 8.16 11.26
C SER A 51 -7.14 7.43 10.40
N MET A 52 -6.42 8.15 9.53
CA MET A 52 -5.51 7.57 8.53
C MET A 52 -4.02 7.76 8.85
N GLY A 53 -3.65 8.76 9.65
CA GLY A 53 -2.25 9.08 9.98
C GLY A 53 -1.39 7.86 10.36
N PRO A 54 -1.78 7.07 11.39
CA PRO A 54 -0.99 5.90 11.81
C PRO A 54 -0.88 4.78 10.77
N VAL A 55 -1.80 4.73 9.81
CA VAL A 55 -1.92 3.63 8.84
C VAL A 55 -1.11 3.94 7.56
N TRP A 56 -0.92 5.23 7.23
CA TRP A 56 -0.20 5.66 6.03
C TRP A 56 1.21 5.09 5.95
N GLU A 57 1.98 5.18 7.04
CA GLU A 57 3.38 4.72 7.08
C GLU A 57 3.46 3.19 6.87
N ALA A 58 2.56 2.44 7.49
CA ALA A 58 2.50 0.98 7.37
C ALA A 58 2.07 0.51 5.97
N ASN A 59 1.32 1.32 5.23
CA ASN A 59 0.76 0.93 3.94
C ASN A 59 1.81 0.81 2.83
N HIS A 60 2.81 1.68 2.81
CA HIS A 60 3.78 1.75 1.70
C HIS A 60 4.75 0.56 1.67
N VAL A 61 4.93 -0.12 2.80
CA VAL A 61 5.72 -1.35 2.91
C VAL A 61 5.22 -2.41 1.92
N TRP A 62 3.90 -2.51 1.71
CA TRP A 62 3.32 -3.49 0.79
C TRP A 62 3.71 -3.22 -0.67
N LEU A 63 3.76 -1.96 -1.11
CA LEU A 63 4.17 -1.63 -2.47
C LEU A 63 5.65 -1.95 -2.69
N ILE A 64 6.52 -1.56 -1.75
CA ILE A 64 7.96 -1.88 -1.83
C ILE A 64 8.17 -3.39 -1.81
N PHE A 65 7.42 -4.12 -0.99
CA PHE A 65 7.43 -5.58 -0.96
C PHE A 65 7.08 -6.19 -2.33
N VAL A 66 5.99 -5.75 -2.97
CA VAL A 66 5.61 -6.23 -4.30
C VAL A 66 6.70 -5.95 -5.33
N LEU A 67 7.26 -4.74 -5.33
CA LEU A 67 8.33 -4.36 -6.26
C LEU A 67 9.59 -5.22 -6.06
N THR A 68 10.01 -5.42 -4.81
CA THR A 68 11.18 -6.25 -4.48
C THR A 68 10.96 -7.71 -4.88
N VAL A 69 9.80 -8.30 -4.54
CA VAL A 69 9.49 -9.68 -4.93
C VAL A 69 9.47 -9.82 -6.45
N MET A 70 8.82 -8.90 -7.17
CA MET A 70 8.77 -8.94 -8.64
C MET A 70 10.16 -8.77 -9.26
N TRP A 71 10.99 -7.86 -8.73
CA TRP A 71 12.35 -7.63 -9.20
C TRP A 71 13.24 -8.84 -9.01
N THR A 72 13.21 -9.46 -7.82
CA THR A 72 14.08 -10.59 -7.50
C THR A 72 13.60 -11.90 -8.13
N ALA A 73 12.29 -12.18 -8.10
CA ALA A 73 11.75 -13.45 -8.60
C ALA A 73 11.46 -13.46 -10.11
N TYR A 74 11.17 -12.30 -10.72
CA TYR A 74 10.83 -12.19 -12.14
C TYR A 74 11.53 -11.00 -12.82
N PRO A 75 12.88 -10.96 -12.83
CA PRO A 75 13.65 -9.78 -13.22
C PRO A 75 13.36 -9.30 -14.65
N THR A 76 13.17 -10.23 -15.62
CA THR A 76 12.83 -9.87 -17.00
C THR A 76 11.48 -9.19 -17.11
N ALA A 77 10.48 -9.67 -16.36
CA ALA A 77 9.16 -9.04 -16.33
C ALA A 77 9.24 -7.68 -15.65
N PHE A 78 9.92 -7.59 -14.50
CA PHE A 78 10.11 -6.34 -13.77
C PHE A 78 10.78 -5.26 -14.62
N GLY A 79 11.90 -5.58 -15.28
CA GLY A 79 12.63 -4.62 -16.13
C GLY A 79 11.77 -4.11 -17.30
N SER A 80 11.02 -5.00 -17.94
CA SER A 80 10.10 -4.65 -19.03
C SER A 80 8.98 -3.72 -18.55
N ILE A 81 8.37 -4.02 -17.39
CA ILE A 81 7.32 -3.21 -16.76
C ILE A 81 7.87 -1.85 -16.34
N ALA A 82 8.95 -1.82 -15.56
CA ALA A 82 9.50 -0.60 -14.98
C ALA A 82 9.98 0.39 -16.06
N SER A 83 10.60 -0.11 -17.12
CA SER A 83 11.07 0.74 -18.23
C SER A 83 9.91 1.25 -19.10
N THR A 84 8.97 0.38 -19.47
CA THR A 84 7.82 0.74 -20.33
C THR A 84 6.83 1.66 -19.62
N LEU A 85 6.57 1.41 -18.34
CA LEU A 85 5.58 2.13 -17.53
C LEU A 85 6.24 3.13 -16.58
N SER A 86 7.45 3.59 -16.91
CA SER A 86 8.20 4.55 -16.09
C SER A 86 7.43 5.85 -15.83
N VAL A 87 6.70 6.37 -16.81
CA VAL A 87 5.90 7.60 -16.66
C VAL A 87 4.80 7.47 -15.58
N PRO A 88 3.84 6.52 -15.66
CA PRO A 88 2.81 6.39 -14.63
C PRO A 88 3.40 5.97 -13.28
N LEU A 89 4.46 5.15 -13.26
CA LEU A 89 5.14 4.78 -12.01
C LEU A 89 5.81 6.00 -11.34
N LEU A 90 6.43 6.89 -12.13
CA LEU A 90 7.00 8.14 -11.63
C LEU A 90 5.90 9.08 -11.11
N LEU A 91 4.78 9.21 -11.82
CA LEU A 91 3.63 10.00 -11.36
C LEU A 91 3.09 9.48 -10.02
N ALA A 92 2.98 8.16 -9.88
CA ALA A 92 2.62 7.53 -8.61
C ALA A 92 3.65 7.82 -7.51
N GLY A 93 4.95 7.68 -7.81
CA GLY A 93 6.03 7.97 -6.87
C GLY A 93 6.04 9.42 -6.38
N ILE A 94 5.88 10.39 -7.30
CA ILE A 94 5.76 11.81 -6.95
C ILE A 94 4.52 12.03 -6.07
N GLY A 95 3.39 11.40 -6.40
CA GLY A 95 2.18 11.49 -5.59
C GLY A 95 2.39 10.96 -4.16
N ILE A 96 3.06 9.83 -4.00
CA ILE A 96 3.43 9.27 -2.69
C ILE A 96 4.31 10.25 -1.90
N ILE A 97 5.34 10.83 -2.54
CA ILE A 97 6.24 11.80 -1.91
C ILE A 97 5.48 13.04 -1.45
N VAL A 98 4.67 13.62 -2.33
CA VAL A 98 3.86 14.82 -2.02
C VAL A 98 2.92 14.54 -0.84
N ARG A 99 2.35 13.34 -0.79
CA ARG A 99 1.44 12.93 0.28
C ARG A 99 2.18 12.76 1.62
N GLY A 100 3.34 12.11 1.64
CA GLY A 100 4.16 11.98 2.85
C GLY A 100 4.64 13.35 3.36
N ALA A 101 5.09 14.21 2.44
CA ALA A 101 5.45 15.59 2.75
C ALA A 101 4.25 16.37 3.32
N ALA A 102 3.05 16.19 2.76
CA ALA A 102 1.86 16.86 3.25
C ALA A 102 1.49 16.44 4.69
N TYR A 103 1.63 15.15 5.05
CA TYR A 103 1.43 14.70 6.43
C TYR A 103 2.44 15.36 7.40
N ALA A 104 3.72 15.38 7.04
CA ALA A 104 4.76 15.96 7.88
C ALA A 104 4.62 17.48 8.03
N LEU A 105 4.33 18.19 6.94
CA LEU A 105 4.25 19.66 6.91
C LEU A 105 2.95 20.20 7.52
N ARG A 106 1.86 19.42 7.55
CA ARG A 106 0.56 19.89 8.06
C ARG A 106 0.64 20.33 9.52
N THR A 107 1.42 19.63 10.36
CA THR A 107 1.59 19.95 11.78
C THR A 107 2.36 21.26 12.00
N GLY A 108 3.24 21.62 11.06
CA GLY A 108 4.04 22.86 11.11
C GLY A 108 3.41 24.03 10.36
N ALA A 109 2.21 23.89 9.79
CA ALA A 109 1.58 24.95 9.01
C ALA A 109 1.12 26.09 9.92
N GLU A 110 1.68 27.29 9.73
CA GLU A 110 1.41 28.45 10.59
C GLU A 110 0.29 29.34 10.04
N SER A 111 0.02 29.25 8.73
CA SER A 111 -0.98 30.09 8.08
C SER A 111 -2.15 29.29 7.46
N PRO A 112 -3.38 29.85 7.45
CA PRO A 112 -4.51 29.22 6.76
C PRO A 112 -4.28 29.04 5.24
N ARG A 113 -3.41 29.84 4.62
CA ARG A 113 -3.07 29.72 3.19
C ARG A 113 -2.18 28.50 2.95
N GLU A 114 -1.19 28.31 3.80
CA GLU A 114 -0.27 27.18 3.77
C GLU A 114 -1.00 25.86 4.02
N LEU A 115 -1.82 25.80 5.07
CA LEU A 115 -2.64 24.62 5.37
C LEU A 115 -3.52 24.23 4.17
N ARG A 116 -4.14 25.21 3.50
CA ARG A 116 -4.93 24.95 2.28
C ARG A 116 -4.09 24.46 1.10
N ALA A 117 -2.85 24.92 0.95
CA ALA A 117 -1.96 24.46 -0.10
C ALA A 117 -1.55 23.00 0.15
N ILE A 118 -1.19 22.68 1.40
CA ILE A 118 -0.84 21.33 1.87
C ILE A 118 -2.03 20.37 1.67
N ASP A 119 -3.22 20.74 2.15
CA ASP A 119 -4.43 19.93 2.01
C ASP A 119 -4.79 19.69 0.54
N ARG A 120 -4.60 20.69 -0.34
CA ARG A 120 -4.82 20.54 -1.79
C ARG A 120 -3.79 19.61 -2.44
N ALA A 121 -2.51 19.75 -2.11
CA ALA A 121 -1.45 18.88 -2.62
C ALA A 121 -1.68 17.42 -2.18
N SER A 122 -2.07 17.21 -0.92
CA SER A 122 -2.46 15.91 -0.38
C SER A 122 -3.69 15.34 -1.12
N ALA A 123 -4.72 16.15 -1.34
CA ALA A 123 -5.91 15.74 -2.07
C ALA A 123 -5.61 15.31 -3.53
N VAL A 124 -4.85 16.12 -4.27
CA VAL A 124 -4.52 15.83 -5.67
C VAL A 124 -3.66 14.58 -5.79
N SER A 125 -2.61 14.46 -4.97
CA SER A 125 -1.76 13.27 -4.95
C SER A 125 -2.53 12.00 -4.61
N SER A 126 -3.58 12.11 -3.79
CA SER A 126 -4.44 10.98 -3.40
C SER A 126 -5.35 10.47 -4.52
N ILE A 127 -5.52 11.22 -5.60
CA ILE A 127 -6.23 10.79 -6.80
C ILE A 127 -5.24 10.34 -7.87
N VAL A 128 -4.19 11.14 -8.09
CA VAL A 128 -3.18 10.88 -9.12
C VAL A 128 -2.46 9.56 -8.86
N THR A 129 -2.11 9.26 -7.61
CA THR A 129 -1.36 8.04 -7.26
C THR A 129 -2.12 6.75 -7.58
N PRO A 130 -3.33 6.49 -7.04
CA PRO A 130 -4.07 5.29 -7.37
C PRO A 130 -4.46 5.23 -8.85
N PHE A 131 -4.76 6.38 -9.48
CA PHE A 131 -5.03 6.41 -10.93
C PHE A 131 -3.81 5.95 -11.73
N ALA A 132 -2.62 6.49 -11.44
CA ALA A 132 -1.41 6.17 -12.18
C ALA A 132 -0.99 4.70 -11.98
N LEU A 133 -1.09 4.18 -10.75
CA LEU A 133 -0.83 2.76 -10.46
C LEU A 133 -1.86 1.86 -11.17
N GLY A 134 -3.15 2.19 -11.12
CA GLY A 134 -4.19 1.45 -11.83
C GLY A 134 -4.01 1.50 -13.36
N ALA A 135 -3.61 2.65 -13.91
CA ALA A 135 -3.32 2.80 -15.33
C ALA A 135 -2.11 1.97 -15.77
N ALA A 136 -1.07 1.88 -14.93
CA ALA A 136 0.06 0.97 -15.14
C ALA A 136 -0.40 -0.49 -15.16
N VAL A 137 -1.24 -0.90 -14.20
CA VAL A 137 -1.86 -2.25 -14.19
C VAL A 137 -2.68 -2.49 -15.46
N GLY A 138 -3.44 -1.51 -15.94
CA GLY A 138 -4.17 -1.63 -17.20
C GLY A 138 -3.30 -1.71 -18.44
N GLY A 139 -2.09 -1.15 -18.43
CA GLY A 139 -1.12 -1.32 -19.50
C GLY A 139 -0.62 -2.76 -19.59
N ILE A 140 -0.35 -3.37 -18.43
CA ILE A 140 -0.02 -4.79 -18.30
C ILE A 140 -1.22 -5.64 -18.76
N ALA A 141 -2.40 -5.37 -18.21
CA ALA A 141 -3.62 -6.15 -18.43
C ALA A 141 -4.09 -6.13 -19.89
N SER A 142 -3.86 -5.02 -20.59
CA SER A 142 -4.16 -4.88 -22.02
C SER A 142 -3.03 -5.31 -22.95
N ARG A 143 -1.98 -5.97 -22.41
CA ARG A 143 -0.87 -6.56 -23.19
C ARG A 143 -0.05 -5.53 -23.98
N ARG A 144 0.08 -4.31 -23.46
CA ARG A 144 0.84 -3.22 -24.09
C ARG A 144 2.25 -3.05 -23.54
N VAL A 145 2.68 -3.93 -22.65
CA VAL A 145 4.05 -3.99 -22.13
C VAL A 145 4.79 -5.14 -22.84
N PRO A 146 5.55 -4.87 -23.91
CA PRO A 146 6.35 -5.90 -24.57
C PRO A 146 7.52 -6.35 -23.67
N VAL A 147 8.01 -7.56 -23.92
CA VAL A 147 9.17 -8.10 -23.21
C VAL A 147 10.44 -7.41 -23.72
N GLY A 148 11.25 -6.91 -22.80
CA GLY A 148 12.50 -6.20 -23.09
C GLY A 148 12.51 -4.81 -22.48
N ASN A 149 13.69 -4.36 -22.07
CA ASN A 149 13.85 -3.03 -21.48
C ASN A 149 13.65 -1.95 -22.55
N ALA A 150 12.82 -0.95 -22.24
CA ALA A 150 12.46 0.15 -23.12
C ALA A 150 11.86 -0.29 -24.49
N ALA A 151 11.30 -1.50 -24.55
CA ALA A 151 10.69 -2.01 -25.77
C ALA A 151 9.28 -1.43 -26.04
N GLY A 152 8.60 -0.94 -25.01
CA GLY A 152 7.26 -0.34 -25.12
C GLY A 152 7.28 1.19 -25.22
N HIS A 153 6.18 1.76 -25.73
CA HIS A 153 6.02 3.21 -25.82
C HIS A 153 5.64 3.82 -24.48
N LEU A 154 6.33 4.88 -24.06
CA LEU A 154 6.17 5.51 -22.73
C LEU A 154 4.77 6.04 -22.41
N PHE A 155 3.99 6.41 -23.42
CA PHE A 155 2.66 7.02 -23.24
C PHE A 155 1.52 6.08 -23.64
N SER A 156 1.53 5.53 -24.85
CA SER A 156 0.44 4.68 -25.33
C SER A 156 0.31 3.36 -24.56
N SER A 157 1.37 2.92 -23.87
CA SER A 157 1.31 1.71 -23.03
C SER A 157 0.39 1.86 -21.81
N TRP A 158 0.08 3.09 -21.38
CA TRP A 158 -0.81 3.35 -20.22
C TRP A 158 -1.91 4.38 -20.50
N LEU A 159 -1.90 5.04 -21.65
CA LEU A 159 -2.97 5.93 -22.13
C LEU A 159 -3.87 5.19 -23.13
N ASN A 160 -4.61 4.21 -22.64
CA ASN A 160 -5.54 3.40 -23.42
C ASN A 160 -6.85 3.18 -22.63
N PRO A 161 -7.94 2.72 -23.28
CA PRO A 161 -9.24 2.56 -22.62
C PRO A 161 -9.18 1.64 -21.38
N THR A 162 -8.46 0.52 -21.46
CA THR A 162 -8.30 -0.40 -20.32
C THR A 162 -7.54 0.26 -19.16
N SER A 163 -6.46 1.00 -19.44
CA SER A 163 -5.72 1.74 -18.42
C SER A 163 -6.54 2.86 -17.78
N ALA A 164 -7.29 3.62 -18.56
CA ALA A 164 -8.17 4.66 -18.05
C ALA A 164 -9.27 4.07 -17.15
N LEU A 165 -9.85 2.93 -17.56
CA LEU A 165 -10.81 2.17 -16.77
C LEU A 165 -10.21 1.71 -15.44
N ILE A 166 -9.07 1.00 -15.47
CA ILE A 166 -8.49 0.42 -14.24
C ILE A 166 -7.95 1.53 -13.32
N GLY A 167 -7.37 2.60 -13.87
CA GLY A 167 -7.02 3.79 -13.10
C GLY A 167 -8.22 4.45 -12.44
N GLY A 168 -9.32 4.64 -13.18
CA GLY A 168 -10.57 5.18 -12.65
C GLY A 168 -11.20 4.27 -11.59
N LEU A 169 -11.17 2.95 -11.82
CA LEU A 169 -11.64 1.95 -10.86
C LEU A 169 -10.81 2.00 -9.58
N ALA A 170 -9.48 2.11 -9.66
CA ALA A 170 -8.60 2.21 -8.50
C ALA A 170 -8.92 3.45 -7.63
N VAL A 171 -9.22 4.60 -8.26
CA VAL A 171 -9.69 5.80 -7.54
C VAL A 171 -11.06 5.57 -6.91
N ALA A 172 -12.01 5.00 -7.65
CA ALA A 172 -13.37 4.76 -7.18
C ALA A 172 -13.42 3.76 -6.01
N THR A 173 -12.68 2.66 -6.11
CA THR A 173 -12.57 1.66 -5.03
C THR A 173 -11.84 2.23 -3.82
N SER A 174 -10.84 3.09 -4.02
CA SER A 174 -10.18 3.82 -2.93
C SER A 174 -11.17 4.70 -2.18
N ALA A 175 -11.92 5.55 -2.90
CA ALA A 175 -12.95 6.42 -2.31
C ALA A 175 -14.04 5.61 -1.58
N TYR A 176 -14.45 4.48 -2.15
CA TYR A 176 -15.40 3.55 -1.54
C TYR A 176 -14.88 2.94 -0.24
N LEU A 177 -13.68 2.34 -0.25
CA LEU A 177 -13.04 1.77 0.94
C LEU A 177 -12.90 2.81 2.05
N ALA A 178 -12.43 4.01 1.70
CA ALA A 178 -12.28 5.11 2.63
C ALA A 178 -13.60 5.51 3.28
N ALA A 179 -14.69 5.63 2.50
CA ALA A 179 -15.98 6.03 3.03
C ALA A 179 -16.55 4.97 4.00
N VAL A 180 -16.39 3.68 3.69
CA VAL A 180 -16.80 2.59 4.61
C VAL A 180 -15.97 2.63 5.89
N TYR A 181 -14.65 2.80 5.77
CA TYR A 181 -13.74 2.88 6.92
C TYR A 181 -14.06 4.08 7.82
N LEU A 182 -14.22 5.27 7.22
CA LEU A 182 -14.48 6.52 7.93
C LEU A 182 -15.88 6.55 8.55
N ALA A 183 -16.87 5.88 7.96
CA ALA A 183 -18.18 5.70 8.57
C ALA A 183 -18.10 4.83 9.84
N ALA A 184 -17.37 3.71 9.80
CA ALA A 184 -17.14 2.89 10.99
C ALA A 184 -16.37 3.65 12.08
N ASP A 185 -15.36 4.42 11.69
CA ASP A 185 -14.59 5.23 12.61
C ASP A 185 -15.42 6.35 13.23
N ALA A 186 -16.34 6.96 12.46
CA ALA A 186 -17.30 7.95 12.97
C ALA A 186 -18.23 7.35 14.04
N VAL A 187 -18.63 6.08 13.89
CA VAL A 187 -19.38 5.36 14.95
C VAL A 187 -18.51 5.15 16.19
N ARG A 188 -17.24 4.76 16.01
CA ARG A 188 -16.30 4.54 17.11
C ARG A 188 -16.11 5.79 17.97
N VAL A 189 -16.03 6.96 17.35
CA VAL A 189 -15.88 8.26 18.06
C VAL A 189 -17.22 8.88 18.48
N GLY A 190 -18.36 8.25 18.16
CA GLY A 190 -19.69 8.71 18.57
C GLY A 190 -20.26 9.90 17.77
N ASP A 191 -19.69 10.25 16.61
CA ASP A 191 -20.16 11.37 15.78
C ASP A 191 -21.21 10.92 14.76
N ARG A 192 -22.50 11.13 15.10
CA ARG A 192 -23.64 10.76 14.26
C ARG A 192 -23.79 11.58 12.99
N ASP A 193 -23.22 12.78 12.93
CA ASP A 193 -23.29 13.62 11.73
C ASP A 193 -22.25 13.16 10.71
N LEU A 194 -21.02 12.91 11.16
CA LEU A 194 -19.97 12.29 10.34
C LEU A 194 -20.38 10.89 9.86
N GLU A 195 -20.98 10.09 10.74
CA GLU A 195 -21.50 8.77 10.37
C GLU A 195 -22.49 8.87 9.20
N ARG A 196 -23.51 9.73 9.30
CA ARG A 196 -24.50 9.93 8.24
C ARG A 196 -23.85 10.42 6.95
N ALA A 197 -22.90 11.35 7.07
CA ALA A 197 -22.17 11.92 5.95
C ALA A 197 -21.33 10.87 5.21
N PHE A 198 -20.63 10.00 5.93
CA PHE A 198 -19.80 8.95 5.33
C PHE A 198 -20.60 7.73 4.88
N ARG A 199 -21.74 7.41 5.51
CA ARG A 199 -22.69 6.41 5.01
C ARG A 199 -23.20 6.76 3.62
N ALA A 200 -23.63 8.01 3.40
CA ALA A 200 -24.10 8.46 2.09
C ALA A 200 -22.98 8.38 1.04
N ARG A 201 -21.76 8.80 1.41
CA ARG A 201 -20.56 8.69 0.56
C ARG A 201 -20.20 7.25 0.22
N ALA A 202 -20.31 6.34 1.18
CA ALA A 202 -20.01 4.91 0.98
C ALA A 202 -21.00 4.26 0.01
N LEU A 203 -22.29 4.54 0.15
CA LEU A 203 -23.31 4.05 -0.78
C LEU A 203 -23.11 4.62 -2.19
N LEU A 204 -22.90 5.94 -2.30
CA LEU A 204 -22.66 6.59 -3.59
C LEU A 204 -21.39 6.06 -4.26
N ALA A 205 -20.27 6.04 -3.55
CA ALA A 205 -18.99 5.56 -4.09
C ALA A 205 -19.03 4.07 -4.42
N GLY A 206 -19.74 3.25 -3.63
CA GLY A 206 -19.92 1.83 -3.93
C GLY A 206 -20.75 1.60 -5.19
N VAL A 207 -21.84 2.34 -5.38
CA VAL A 207 -22.64 2.30 -6.62
C VAL A 207 -21.83 2.78 -7.82
N LEU A 208 -21.08 3.88 -7.69
CA LEU A 208 -20.23 4.39 -8.77
C LEU A 208 -19.09 3.43 -9.10
N ALA A 209 -18.41 2.85 -8.11
CA ALA A 209 -17.38 1.83 -8.33
C ALA A 209 -17.97 0.58 -9.02
N GLY A 210 -19.15 0.14 -8.60
CA GLY A 210 -19.87 -0.95 -9.26
C GLY A 210 -20.26 -0.62 -10.71
N ALA A 211 -20.75 0.59 -10.97
CA ALA A 211 -21.08 1.04 -12.32
C ALA A 211 -19.84 1.11 -13.23
N ILE A 212 -18.71 1.62 -12.73
CA ILE A 212 -17.43 1.64 -13.44
C ILE A 212 -16.96 0.20 -13.71
N ALA A 213 -17.04 -0.71 -12.74
CA ALA A 213 -16.67 -2.10 -12.91
C ALA A 213 -17.54 -2.81 -13.97
N LEU A 214 -18.86 -2.58 -13.96
CA LEU A 214 -19.79 -3.10 -14.95
C LEU A 214 -19.53 -2.54 -16.35
N GLY A 215 -19.35 -1.22 -16.48
CA GLY A 215 -18.93 -0.60 -17.75
C GLY A 215 -17.58 -1.12 -18.23
N GLY A 216 -16.71 -1.48 -17.28
CA GLY A 216 -15.43 -2.11 -17.53
C GLY A 216 -15.53 -3.43 -18.28
N VAL A 217 -16.60 -4.20 -18.11
CA VAL A 217 -16.81 -5.46 -18.86
C VAL A 217 -16.83 -5.21 -20.37
N ALA A 218 -17.49 -4.14 -20.82
CA ALA A 218 -17.55 -3.78 -22.23
C ALA A 218 -16.20 -3.28 -22.76
N VAL A 219 -15.50 -2.46 -21.98
CA VAL A 219 -14.16 -1.96 -22.34
C VAL A 219 -13.14 -3.10 -22.41
N LEU A 220 -13.15 -4.02 -21.45
CA LEU A 220 -12.27 -5.19 -21.47
C LEU A 220 -12.59 -6.11 -22.63
N HIS A 221 -13.86 -6.24 -23.01
CA HIS A 221 -14.24 -7.04 -24.18
C HIS A 221 -13.64 -6.49 -25.48
N SER A 222 -13.63 -5.17 -25.67
CA SER A 222 -13.16 -4.52 -26.89
C SER A 222 -11.63 -4.32 -26.92
N ASP A 223 -11.03 -3.87 -25.81
CA ASP A 223 -9.63 -3.42 -25.76
C ASP A 223 -8.67 -4.46 -25.15
N ALA A 224 -9.17 -5.36 -24.30
CA ALA A 224 -8.37 -6.37 -23.59
C ALA A 224 -9.03 -7.75 -23.64
N ARG A 225 -9.46 -8.18 -24.82
CA ARG A 225 -10.24 -9.41 -25.04
C ARG A 225 -9.67 -10.67 -24.37
N PRO A 226 -8.34 -10.90 -24.34
CA PRO A 226 -7.80 -12.06 -23.62
C PRO A 226 -8.02 -12.01 -22.11
N LEU A 227 -7.91 -10.83 -21.49
CA LEU A 227 -8.22 -10.65 -20.07
C LEU A 227 -9.70 -10.88 -19.80
N TYR A 228 -10.58 -10.32 -20.65
CA TYR A 228 -12.02 -10.55 -20.56
C TYR A 228 -12.34 -12.06 -20.59
N GLN A 229 -11.77 -12.80 -21.53
CA GLN A 229 -11.95 -14.25 -21.61
C GLN A 229 -11.44 -15.00 -20.38
N GLY A 230 -10.33 -14.55 -19.79
CA GLY A 230 -9.82 -15.08 -18.54
C GLY A 230 -10.77 -14.85 -17.37
N LEU A 231 -11.31 -13.62 -17.25
CA LEU A 231 -12.23 -13.23 -16.17
C LEU A 231 -13.57 -13.98 -16.21
N VAL A 232 -14.09 -14.27 -17.40
CA VAL A 232 -15.39 -14.97 -17.53
C VAL A 232 -15.29 -16.50 -17.46
N ARG A 233 -14.12 -17.04 -17.05
CA ARG A 233 -13.87 -18.49 -16.99
C ARG A 233 -13.14 -18.89 -15.70
N GLY A 234 -13.29 -20.16 -15.32
CA GLY A 234 -12.50 -20.80 -14.26
C GLY A 234 -12.53 -20.08 -12.91
N ALA A 235 -11.39 -20.05 -12.23
CA ALA A 235 -11.25 -19.45 -10.90
C ALA A 235 -11.42 -17.92 -10.89
N ALA A 236 -11.09 -17.24 -11.99
CA ALA A 236 -11.24 -15.78 -12.09
C ALA A 236 -12.72 -15.35 -12.11
N LEU A 237 -13.60 -16.17 -12.71
CA LEU A 237 -15.06 -15.96 -12.62
C LEU A 237 -15.54 -16.09 -11.17
N GLY A 238 -15.02 -17.06 -10.42
CA GLY A 238 -15.31 -17.21 -9.00
C GLY A 238 -14.91 -15.97 -8.19
N ALA A 239 -13.73 -15.41 -8.46
CA ALA A 239 -13.29 -14.16 -7.85
C ALA A 239 -14.16 -12.95 -8.25
N LEU A 240 -14.58 -12.87 -9.52
CA LEU A 240 -15.50 -11.82 -9.99
C LEU A 240 -16.86 -11.91 -9.27
N VAL A 241 -17.45 -13.11 -9.18
CA VAL A 241 -18.70 -13.34 -8.46
C VAL A 241 -18.55 -13.01 -6.98
N ALA A 242 -17.45 -13.45 -6.35
CA ALA A 242 -17.16 -13.12 -4.96
C ALA A 242 -17.06 -11.60 -4.74
N SER A 243 -16.45 -10.87 -5.68
CA SER A 243 -16.37 -9.40 -5.64
C SER A 243 -17.75 -8.75 -5.69
N VAL A 244 -18.61 -9.19 -6.62
CA VAL A 244 -19.98 -8.67 -6.76
C VAL A 244 -20.81 -8.95 -5.51
N LEU A 245 -20.76 -10.18 -4.99
CA LEU A 245 -21.49 -10.55 -3.78
C LEU A 245 -20.99 -9.80 -2.54
N ALA A 246 -19.67 -9.66 -2.37
CA ALA A 246 -19.09 -8.92 -1.27
C ALA A 246 -19.38 -7.42 -1.36
N GLY A 247 -19.38 -6.84 -2.57
CA GLY A 247 -19.77 -5.45 -2.81
C GLY A 247 -21.24 -5.20 -2.47
N ALA A 248 -22.14 -6.08 -2.93
CA ALA A 248 -23.56 -6.01 -2.60
C ALA A 248 -23.83 -6.18 -1.09
N ALA A 249 -23.15 -7.15 -0.45
CA ALA A 249 -23.21 -7.35 0.99
C ALA A 249 -22.75 -6.10 1.74
N THR A 250 -21.67 -5.44 1.28
CA THR A 250 -21.21 -4.19 1.88
C THR A 250 -22.26 -3.09 1.78
N LEU A 251 -22.87 -2.89 0.61
CA LEU A 251 -23.90 -1.87 0.43
C LEU A 251 -25.11 -2.14 1.35
N ALA A 252 -25.52 -3.40 1.49
CA ALA A 252 -26.59 -3.80 2.41
C ALA A 252 -26.20 -3.56 3.89
N LEU A 253 -24.98 -3.91 4.28
CA LEU A 253 -24.48 -3.69 5.64
C LEU A 253 -24.36 -2.20 5.98
N VAL A 254 -23.86 -1.37 5.05
CA VAL A 254 -23.83 0.10 5.19
C VAL A 254 -25.24 0.67 5.26
N TRP A 255 -26.17 0.14 4.46
CA TRP A 255 -27.58 0.52 4.50
C TRP A 255 -28.18 0.27 5.89
N TRP A 256 -27.93 -0.90 6.47
CA TRP A 256 -28.35 -1.30 7.83
C TRP A 256 -27.44 -0.81 8.96
N ARG A 257 -26.49 0.10 8.67
CA ARG A 257 -25.59 0.73 9.66
C ARG A 257 -24.70 -0.27 10.43
N ARG A 258 -24.38 -1.43 9.82
CA ARG A 258 -23.43 -2.43 10.34
C ARG A 258 -22.02 -2.20 9.75
N PHE A 259 -21.41 -1.08 10.10
CA PHE A 259 -20.18 -0.60 9.44
C PHE A 259 -18.95 -1.47 9.69
N GLU A 260 -18.82 -2.08 10.86
CA GLU A 260 -17.66 -2.93 11.16
C GLU A 260 -17.62 -4.17 10.26
N ALA A 261 -18.76 -4.87 10.14
CA ALA A 261 -18.90 -5.98 9.20
C ALA A 261 -18.70 -5.53 7.74
N ALA A 262 -19.17 -4.32 7.41
CA ALA A 262 -19.02 -3.74 6.07
C ALA A 262 -17.55 -3.53 5.68
N ARG A 263 -16.63 -3.26 6.63
CA ARG A 263 -15.19 -3.11 6.34
C ARG A 263 -14.61 -4.40 5.77
N TYR A 264 -14.96 -5.56 6.33
CA TYR A 264 -14.45 -6.85 5.85
C TYR A 264 -15.00 -7.21 4.48
N THR A 265 -16.29 -6.99 4.23
CA THR A 265 -16.89 -7.27 2.92
C THR A 265 -16.39 -6.29 1.86
N ALA A 266 -16.11 -5.04 2.21
CA ALA A 266 -15.53 -4.05 1.30
C ALA A 266 -14.10 -4.44 0.89
N ALA A 267 -13.29 -4.83 1.89
CA ALA A 267 -11.94 -5.34 1.67
C ALA A 267 -11.94 -6.58 0.79
N LEU A 268 -12.84 -7.54 1.07
CA LEU A 268 -13.00 -8.74 0.25
C LEU A 268 -13.42 -8.41 -1.19
N ALA A 269 -14.33 -7.45 -1.38
CA ALA A 269 -14.77 -7.05 -2.71
C ALA A 269 -13.59 -6.56 -3.58
N VAL A 270 -12.75 -5.67 -3.03
CA VAL A 270 -11.57 -5.13 -3.72
C VAL A 270 -10.49 -6.19 -3.88
N ALA A 271 -10.21 -6.98 -2.84
CA ALA A 271 -9.27 -8.09 -2.89
C ALA A 271 -9.63 -9.09 -4.00
N ALA A 272 -10.91 -9.41 -4.15
CA ALA A 272 -11.41 -10.32 -5.17
C ALA A 272 -11.28 -9.74 -6.59
N VAL A 273 -11.40 -8.41 -6.80
CA VAL A 273 -11.08 -7.78 -8.09
C VAL A 273 -9.61 -7.99 -8.46
N VAL A 274 -8.70 -7.69 -7.53
CA VAL A 274 -7.25 -7.79 -7.75
C VAL A 274 -6.84 -9.26 -7.96
N ALA A 275 -7.38 -10.17 -7.14
CA ALA A 275 -7.15 -11.60 -7.29
C ALA A 275 -7.71 -12.14 -8.62
N GLY A 276 -8.92 -11.72 -9.01
CA GLY A 276 -9.53 -12.08 -10.28
C GLY A 276 -8.68 -11.65 -11.47
N TRP A 277 -8.08 -10.46 -11.43
CA TRP A 277 -7.11 -10.02 -12.43
C TRP A 277 -5.87 -10.93 -12.49
N GLY A 278 -5.25 -11.23 -11.34
CA GLY A 278 -4.09 -12.12 -11.29
C GLY A 278 -4.38 -13.53 -11.84
N LEU A 279 -5.54 -14.09 -11.46
CA LEU A 279 -6.00 -15.40 -11.95
C LEU A 279 -6.32 -15.39 -13.45
N ALA A 280 -6.88 -14.30 -13.97
CA ALA A 280 -7.23 -14.17 -15.38
C ALA A 280 -6.01 -13.98 -16.30
N GLN A 281 -4.91 -13.42 -15.78
CA GLN A 281 -3.66 -13.28 -16.53
C GLN A 281 -2.82 -14.55 -16.57
N HIS A 282 -2.89 -15.37 -15.51
CA HIS A 282 -2.15 -16.63 -15.43
C HIS A 282 -2.45 -17.54 -16.64
N PRO A 283 -1.43 -18.15 -17.30
CA PRO A 283 -0.02 -18.27 -16.89
C PRO A 283 0.94 -17.20 -17.46
N LEU A 284 0.44 -16.13 -18.06
CA LEU A 284 1.26 -15.08 -18.67
C LEU A 284 1.49 -13.93 -17.68
N LEU A 285 2.73 -13.44 -17.59
CA LEU A 285 3.03 -12.17 -16.94
C LEU A 285 3.01 -11.01 -17.94
N LEU A 286 3.55 -11.24 -19.13
CA LEU A 286 3.63 -10.29 -20.24
C LEU A 286 3.33 -11.03 -21.56
N PRO A 287 3.07 -10.32 -22.67
CA PRO A 287 2.83 -10.93 -23.97
C PRO A 287 4.01 -11.82 -24.39
N GLY A 288 3.77 -13.12 -24.53
CA GLY A 288 4.82 -14.10 -24.89
C GLY A 288 5.72 -14.56 -23.75
N LEU A 289 5.55 -14.03 -22.52
CA LEU A 289 6.34 -14.38 -21.35
C LEU A 289 5.47 -15.02 -20.27
N THR A 290 5.65 -16.34 -20.08
CA THR A 290 4.99 -17.09 -19.00
C THR A 290 5.68 -16.87 -17.66
N VAL A 291 4.98 -17.09 -16.56
CA VAL A 291 5.54 -17.05 -15.19
C VAL A 291 6.78 -17.93 -15.09
N ALA A 292 6.70 -19.16 -15.61
CA ALA A 292 7.81 -20.11 -15.60
C ALA A 292 9.06 -19.62 -16.35
N ARG A 293 8.88 -18.92 -17.49
CA ARG A 293 10.00 -18.39 -18.28
C ARG A 293 10.58 -17.10 -17.73
N ALA A 294 9.76 -16.33 -17.00
CA ALA A 294 10.21 -15.11 -16.34
C ALA A 294 10.95 -15.37 -15.03
N ALA A 295 10.78 -16.56 -14.46
CA ALA A 295 11.25 -16.89 -13.13
C ALA A 295 12.79 -16.89 -13.05
N ALA A 296 13.30 -16.38 -11.94
CA ALA A 296 14.71 -16.45 -11.57
C ALA A 296 15.16 -17.92 -11.36
N PRO A 297 16.48 -18.18 -11.29
CA PRO A 297 17.01 -19.50 -10.96
C PRO A 297 16.45 -20.05 -9.64
N HIS A 298 16.44 -21.38 -9.52
CA HIS A 298 15.84 -22.09 -8.38
C HIS A 298 16.30 -21.55 -7.02
N ASP A 299 17.61 -21.39 -6.82
CA ASP A 299 18.19 -20.94 -5.55
C ASP A 299 17.69 -19.53 -5.16
N THR A 300 17.54 -18.64 -6.15
CA THR A 300 16.97 -17.31 -5.94
C THR A 300 15.51 -17.39 -5.52
N LEU A 301 14.71 -18.26 -6.14
CA LEU A 301 13.30 -18.45 -5.76
C LEU A 301 13.16 -19.01 -4.34
N VAL A 302 14.00 -19.99 -3.96
CA VAL A 302 14.02 -20.52 -2.59
C VAL A 302 14.40 -19.42 -1.60
N ALA A 303 15.45 -18.65 -1.89
CA ALA A 303 15.89 -17.55 -1.04
C ALA A 303 14.78 -16.49 -0.85
N VAL A 304 14.08 -16.11 -1.92
CA VAL A 304 12.94 -15.19 -1.85
C VAL A 304 11.84 -15.76 -0.97
N VAL A 305 11.46 -17.02 -1.16
CA VAL A 305 10.39 -17.65 -0.36
C VAL A 305 10.75 -17.68 1.12
N VAL A 306 11.97 -18.10 1.46
CA VAL A 306 12.45 -18.12 2.86
C VAL A 306 12.49 -16.71 3.44
N ALA A 307 13.02 -15.73 2.71
CA ALA A 307 13.10 -14.34 3.17
C ALA A 307 11.71 -13.73 3.42
N VAL A 308 10.74 -14.00 2.54
CA VAL A 308 9.36 -13.53 2.71
C VAL A 308 8.71 -14.16 3.94
N ILE A 309 8.89 -15.45 4.17
CA ILE A 309 8.34 -16.14 5.34
C ILE A 309 8.97 -15.61 6.63
N ALA A 310 10.30 -15.47 6.67
CA ALA A 310 11.02 -14.94 7.82
C ALA A 310 10.65 -13.47 8.10
N GLY A 311 10.58 -12.64 7.07
CA GLY A 311 10.15 -11.24 7.18
C GLY A 311 8.69 -11.13 7.65
N GLY A 312 7.80 -11.98 7.14
CA GLY A 312 6.41 -12.08 7.58
C GLY A 312 6.27 -12.46 9.06
N ALA A 313 7.11 -13.36 9.55
CA ALA A 313 7.15 -13.74 10.96
C ALA A 313 7.52 -12.59 11.90
N LEU A 314 8.22 -11.56 11.41
CA LEU A 314 8.49 -10.34 12.15
C LEU A 314 7.42 -9.26 11.92
N LEU A 315 6.98 -9.09 10.67
CA LEU A 315 6.06 -8.03 10.25
C LEU A 315 4.64 -8.21 10.80
N PHE A 316 4.08 -9.42 10.74
CA PHE A 316 2.69 -9.61 11.18
C PHE A 316 2.51 -9.42 12.69
N PRO A 317 3.41 -9.91 13.56
CA PRO A 317 3.33 -9.59 14.99
C PRO A 317 3.49 -8.10 15.29
N SER A 318 4.39 -7.39 14.60
CA SER A 318 4.57 -5.95 14.83
C SER A 318 3.36 -5.13 14.39
N LEU A 319 2.75 -5.46 13.24
CA LEU A 319 1.49 -4.86 12.82
C LEU A 319 0.34 -5.20 13.78
N GLY A 320 0.27 -6.45 14.25
CA GLY A 320 -0.71 -6.88 15.25
C GLY A 320 -0.60 -6.08 16.55
N LEU A 321 0.63 -5.82 17.02
CA LEU A 321 0.90 -4.96 18.16
C LEU A 321 0.46 -3.52 17.88
N LEU A 322 0.86 -2.93 16.74
CA LEU A 322 0.52 -1.57 16.36
C LEU A 322 -1.00 -1.35 16.30
N PHE A 323 -1.71 -2.18 15.54
CA PHE A 323 -3.16 -2.08 15.42
C PHE A 323 -3.86 -2.40 16.74
N GLY A 324 -3.34 -3.35 17.53
CA GLY A 324 -3.85 -3.65 18.85
C GLY A 324 -3.77 -2.46 19.81
N LEU A 325 -2.64 -1.73 19.82
CA LEU A 325 -2.45 -0.55 20.66
C LEU A 325 -3.33 0.63 20.19
N LEU A 326 -3.44 0.83 18.87
CA LEU A 326 -4.28 1.88 18.28
C LEU A 326 -5.77 1.63 18.56
N LEU A 327 -6.26 0.40 18.34
CA LEU A 327 -7.67 0.05 18.54
C LEU A 327 -8.08 0.10 20.01
N ARG A 328 -7.15 -0.12 20.94
CA ARG A 328 -7.37 0.02 22.39
C ARG A 328 -7.30 1.47 22.89
N GLY A 329 -7.03 2.43 22.01
CA GLY A 329 -6.95 3.86 22.36
C GLY A 329 -5.70 4.24 23.15
N HIS A 330 -4.70 3.37 23.26
CA HIS A 330 -3.46 3.68 23.98
C HIS A 330 -2.57 4.69 23.24
N LEU A 331 -2.82 4.89 21.94
CA LEU A 331 -2.16 5.88 21.09
C LEU A 331 -3.01 7.13 20.85
N ASP A 332 -4.27 7.15 21.31
CA ASP A 332 -5.14 8.33 21.30
C ASP A 332 -4.74 9.26 22.46
N ARG A 333 -3.48 9.73 22.49
CA ARG A 333 -3.06 10.71 23.49
C ARG A 333 -3.52 12.09 23.05
N GLU A 334 -4.32 12.74 23.90
CA GLU A 334 -4.48 14.18 23.83
C GLU A 334 -3.11 14.86 23.96
N PRO A 335 -2.81 15.89 23.16
CA PRO A 335 -1.60 16.69 23.31
C PRO A 335 -1.63 17.42 24.66
N GLY A 336 -1.13 16.77 25.72
CA GLY A 336 -1.08 17.33 27.07
C GLY A 336 -0.77 16.35 28.21
N ALA A 337 -1.00 15.05 28.05
CA ALA A 337 -0.77 14.08 29.14
C ALA A 337 0.58 13.35 29.01
N ALA A 338 1.68 14.06 29.28
CA ALA A 338 2.96 13.40 29.50
C ALA A 338 2.94 12.67 30.85
N GLN A 339 2.80 11.33 30.84
CA GLN A 339 3.18 10.52 32.00
C GLN A 339 4.68 10.18 31.92
N PRO A 340 5.44 10.32 33.01
CA PRO A 340 6.85 9.98 33.02
C PRO A 340 7.00 8.46 32.95
N VAL A 341 7.54 7.97 31.83
CA VAL A 341 8.00 6.58 31.67
C VAL A 341 9.23 6.38 32.57
N ALA A 342 9.04 6.24 33.89
CA ALA A 342 10.14 6.26 34.85
C ALA A 342 10.92 4.94 34.92
N GLU A 343 10.32 3.80 34.57
CA GLU A 343 10.93 2.48 34.84
C GLU A 343 11.83 1.96 33.71
N GLY A 344 11.57 2.31 32.45
CA GLY A 344 12.47 1.98 31.32
C GLY A 344 13.73 2.87 31.25
N ARG A 345 13.68 4.06 31.87
CA ARG A 345 14.75 5.08 31.85
C ARG A 345 15.99 4.67 32.64
N ALA A 346 15.85 3.84 33.66
CA ALA A 346 16.96 3.43 34.52
C ALA A 346 17.92 2.43 33.85
N ILE A 347 17.43 1.59 32.93
CA ILE A 347 18.24 0.58 32.23
C ILE A 347 19.06 1.22 31.09
N LEU A 348 18.50 2.23 30.41
CA LEU A 348 19.13 2.89 29.26
C LEU A 348 20.16 3.96 29.66
N ALA A 349 19.94 4.68 30.77
CA ALA A 349 20.87 5.69 31.28
C ALA A 349 22.22 5.13 31.75
N ALA A 350 22.33 3.81 31.98
CA ALA A 350 23.58 3.15 32.36
C ALA A 350 24.52 2.87 31.17
N SER A 351 24.08 3.08 29.92
CA SER A 351 24.86 2.77 28.73
C SER A 351 25.64 3.99 28.25
N ALA A 352 26.97 3.87 28.11
CA ALA A 352 27.81 4.96 27.61
C ALA A 352 27.48 5.26 26.12
N PRO A 353 26.85 6.40 25.79
CA PRO A 353 26.33 6.68 24.43
C PRO A 353 27.44 6.65 23.35
N GLY A 354 28.66 7.04 23.72
CA GLY A 354 29.82 7.00 22.83
C GLY A 354 30.29 5.59 22.46
N LEU A 355 30.08 4.59 23.33
CA LEU A 355 30.47 3.20 23.06
C LEU A 355 29.48 2.54 22.08
N LEU A 356 28.19 2.76 22.32
CA LEU A 356 27.12 2.26 21.43
C LEU A 356 27.24 2.85 20.02
N GLY A 357 27.51 4.15 19.90
CA GLY A 357 27.71 4.78 18.60
C GLY A 357 28.92 4.24 17.84
N ARG A 358 30.04 3.98 18.53
CA ARG A 358 31.24 3.37 17.92
C ARG A 358 31.02 1.92 17.52
N ALA A 359 30.33 1.14 18.35
CA ALA A 359 29.97 -0.24 18.04
C ALA A 359 29.02 -0.31 16.83
N ALA A 360 28.03 0.57 16.77
CA ALA A 360 27.14 0.71 15.61
C ALA A 360 27.95 1.01 14.34
N ALA A 361 28.83 2.02 14.37
CA ALA A 361 29.68 2.36 13.23
C ALA A 361 30.58 1.19 12.79
N ALA A 362 31.17 0.45 13.73
CA ALA A 362 31.97 -0.74 13.42
C ALA A 362 31.13 -1.85 12.77
N CYS A 363 29.92 -2.09 13.28
CA CYS A 363 28.98 -3.04 12.69
C CYS A 363 28.51 -2.62 11.29
N LEU A 364 28.34 -1.33 11.02
CA LEU A 364 28.04 -0.80 9.69
C LEU A 364 29.18 -1.06 8.70
N VAL A 365 30.41 -0.71 9.09
CA VAL A 365 31.60 -0.91 8.25
C VAL A 365 31.85 -2.39 7.99
N ALA A 366 31.76 -3.23 9.02
CA ALA A 366 31.88 -4.68 8.88
C ALA A 366 30.75 -5.25 8.00
N GLY A 367 29.52 -4.82 8.21
CA GLY A 367 28.36 -5.24 7.42
C GLY A 367 28.51 -4.94 5.94
N ILE A 368 28.89 -3.70 5.61
CA ILE A 368 29.17 -3.29 4.22
C ILE A 368 30.35 -4.07 3.65
N GLY A 369 31.46 -4.18 4.40
CA GLY A 369 32.66 -4.89 3.93
C GLY A 369 32.39 -6.35 3.60
N PHE A 370 31.70 -7.06 4.50
CA PHE A 370 31.34 -8.46 4.28
C PHE A 370 30.33 -8.68 3.16
N LEU A 371 29.47 -7.69 2.86
CA LEU A 371 28.48 -7.79 1.78
C LEU A 371 29.00 -7.36 0.41
N THR A 372 30.08 -6.58 0.35
CA THR A 372 30.57 -5.99 -0.91
C THR A 372 31.89 -6.57 -1.39
N ILE A 373 32.73 -7.06 -0.48
CA ILE A 373 34.10 -7.52 -0.81
C ILE A 373 34.20 -9.05 -0.79
N ALA A 374 33.45 -9.72 0.09
CA ALA A 374 33.56 -11.17 0.26
C ALA A 374 32.65 -11.91 -0.73
N GLU A 375 33.19 -12.89 -1.45
CA GLU A 375 32.38 -13.72 -2.36
C GLU A 375 31.74 -14.94 -1.67
N GLN A 376 32.11 -15.20 -0.42
CA GLN A 376 31.72 -16.42 0.29
C GLN A 376 30.33 -16.27 0.98
N PRO A 377 29.42 -17.26 0.86
CA PRO A 377 28.06 -17.17 1.41
C PRO A 377 28.00 -16.95 2.93
N TRP A 378 28.92 -17.53 3.69
CA TRP A 378 28.98 -17.34 5.15
C TRP A 378 29.39 -15.90 5.53
N ALA A 379 30.20 -15.25 4.69
CA ALA A 379 30.59 -13.86 4.90
C ALA A 379 29.40 -12.93 4.68
N HIS A 380 28.58 -13.18 3.66
CA HIS A 380 27.32 -12.45 3.48
C HIS A 380 26.37 -12.59 4.68
N ALA A 381 26.25 -13.77 5.26
CA ALA A 381 25.42 -13.98 6.45
C ALA A 381 25.93 -13.16 7.66
N LEU A 382 27.25 -13.11 7.88
CA LEU A 382 27.87 -12.25 8.90
C LEU A 382 27.67 -10.76 8.58
N GLY A 383 27.72 -10.39 7.30
CA GLY A 383 27.47 -9.03 6.85
C GLY A 383 26.04 -8.56 7.15
N VAL A 384 25.04 -9.41 6.89
CA VAL A 384 23.64 -9.15 7.28
C VAL A 384 23.50 -9.05 8.80
N ALA A 385 24.09 -9.97 9.56
CA ALA A 385 24.03 -9.94 11.02
C ALA A 385 24.66 -8.66 11.59
N ALA A 386 25.78 -8.20 11.01
CA ALA A 386 26.43 -6.95 11.40
C ALA A 386 25.57 -5.73 11.05
N LEU A 387 24.88 -5.69 9.90
CA LEU A 387 23.95 -4.61 9.59
C LEU A 387 22.74 -4.57 10.53
N LEU A 388 22.21 -5.73 10.92
CA LEU A 388 21.13 -5.81 11.92
C LEU A 388 21.60 -5.30 13.29
N ALA A 389 22.81 -5.68 13.71
CA ALA A 389 23.43 -5.18 14.94
C ALA A 389 23.66 -3.66 14.87
N PHE A 390 24.06 -3.12 13.72
CA PHE A 390 24.17 -1.67 13.50
C PHE A 390 22.83 -0.95 13.73
N VAL A 391 21.72 -1.46 13.19
CA VAL A 391 20.40 -0.84 13.35
C VAL A 391 20.00 -0.80 14.84
N VAL A 392 20.18 -1.94 15.54
CA VAL A 392 19.85 -2.05 16.96
C VAL A 392 20.73 -1.12 17.81
N LEU A 393 22.04 -1.17 17.63
CA LEU A 393 23.00 -0.36 18.39
C LEU A 393 22.87 1.13 18.06
N GLY A 394 22.59 1.47 16.81
CA GLY A 394 22.37 2.84 16.34
C GLY A 394 21.12 3.46 16.95
N PHE A 395 20.02 2.69 17.05
CA PHE A 395 18.79 3.13 17.73
C PHE A 395 19.07 3.49 19.19
N PHE A 396 19.72 2.60 19.96
CA PHE A 396 20.07 2.87 21.36
C PHE A 396 21.09 4.01 21.52
N ALA A 397 22.02 4.18 20.58
CA ALA A 397 22.98 5.29 20.59
C ALA A 397 22.31 6.65 20.37
N LEU A 398 21.31 6.74 19.47
CA LEU A 398 20.56 7.96 19.21
C LEU A 398 19.66 8.33 20.40
N GLU A 399 18.96 7.34 20.96
CA GLU A 399 18.08 7.55 22.12
C GLU A 399 18.87 7.99 23.36
N SER A 400 20.06 7.42 23.58
CA SER A 400 20.96 7.84 24.68
C SER A 400 21.60 9.21 24.44
N ALA A 401 21.86 9.59 23.18
CA ALA A 401 22.40 10.91 22.84
C ALA A 401 21.37 12.05 23.00
N ASP A 402 20.09 11.81 22.67
CA ASP A 402 19.01 12.77 22.92
C ASP A 402 18.77 12.97 24.43
N GLN A 403 18.96 11.93 25.25
CA GLN A 403 18.86 12.04 26.70
C GLN A 403 20.00 12.82 27.35
N ALA A 404 21.19 12.90 26.74
CA ALA A 404 22.31 13.70 27.24
C ALA A 404 22.18 15.21 26.91
N ARG A 405 21.22 15.59 26.05
CA ARG A 405 20.96 16.97 25.63
C ARG A 405 19.78 17.63 26.37
N LEU A 406 18.99 16.84 27.08
CA LEU A 406 17.93 17.27 28.01
C LEU A 406 18.50 17.34 29.43
#